data_AF-A0A6P2CYR3-F1
#
_entry.id   AF-A0A6P2CYR3-F1
#
_cell.length_a   1.000
_cell.length_b   1.000
_cell.length_c   1.000
_cell.angle_alpha   90.00
_cell.angle_beta   90.00
_cell.angle_gamma   90.00
#
_symmetry.space_group_name_H-M   'P 1'
#
loop_
_entity.id
_entity.type
_entity.pdbx_description
1 polymer ?
#
loop_
_entity_poly.entity_id
_entity_poly.type
_entity_poly.pdbx_seq_one_letter_code
_entity_poly.pdbx_strand_id
1 'polypeptide(L)' 'MSTEDPRAFAVETNPNEENPGLPRLVLEIRARLGGNVTPEQVAAEIRASGLPEVSDEDVRQVWDEGHLPVQ' A
#
# COMPACT_ATOMS: atom_id res chain seq x y z
N MET A 1 22.66 22.23 -29.88
CA MET A 1 22.91 22.13 -28.42
C MET A 1 21.56 21.80 -27.80
N SER A 2 21.34 20.53 -27.48
CA SER A 2 20.11 20.02 -26.88
C SER A 2 20.43 19.59 -25.45
N THR A 3 19.75 20.17 -24.47
CA THR A 3 19.82 19.74 -23.06
C THR A 3 18.51 20.21 -22.42
N GLU A 4 17.44 19.42 -22.62
CA GLU A 4 16.87 18.50 -21.62
C GLU A 4 15.95 19.24 -20.65
N ASP A 5 14.66 19.24 -20.99
CA ASP A 5 13.55 19.47 -20.06
C ASP A 5 13.67 18.52 -18.86
N PRO A 6 13.53 19.01 -17.61
CA PRO A 6 13.43 18.14 -16.45
C PRO A 6 12.08 17.42 -16.53
N ARG A 7 12.08 16.21 -17.06
CA ARG A 7 10.99 15.25 -16.92
C ARG A 7 10.64 15.16 -15.45
N ALA A 8 9.59 15.88 -15.07
CA ALA A 8 8.75 15.50 -13.96
C ALA A 8 8.48 14.00 -14.14
N PHE A 9 9.02 13.20 -13.23
CA PHE A 9 8.62 11.82 -13.03
C PHE A 9 7.16 11.84 -12.55
N ALA A 10 6.24 12.22 -13.44
CA ALA A 10 4.87 11.80 -13.34
C ALA A 10 4.93 10.31 -13.58
N VAL A 11 4.99 9.55 -12.49
CA VAL A 11 4.51 8.17 -12.49
C VAL A 11 3.07 8.29 -12.96
N GLU A 12 2.88 8.10 -14.26
CA GLU A 12 1.59 7.91 -14.88
C GLU A 12 1.09 6.59 -14.30
N THR A 13 0.36 6.68 -13.19
CA THR A 13 -0.32 5.54 -12.59
C THR A 13 -1.34 5.09 -13.63
N ASN A 14 -1.04 3.98 -14.31
CA ASN A 14 -1.95 3.37 -15.26
C ASN A 14 -3.30 3.14 -14.54
N PRO A 15 -4.40 3.79 -14.95
CA PRO A 15 -5.70 3.59 -14.30
C PRO A 15 -6.29 2.18 -14.57
N ASN A 16 -5.59 1.36 -15.36
CA ASN A 16 -5.93 -0.01 -15.72
C ASN A 16 -5.02 -1.06 -15.09
N GLU A 17 -4.04 -0.69 -14.26
CA GLU A 17 -3.46 -1.68 -13.36
C GLU A 17 -4.57 -2.04 -12.38
N GLU A 18 -5.11 -3.25 -12.51
CA GLU A 18 -6.08 -3.84 -11.60
C GLU A 18 -5.51 -3.68 -10.20
N ASN A 19 -5.93 -2.61 -9.52
CA ASN A 19 -5.41 -2.25 -8.21
C ASN A 19 -5.65 -3.49 -7.34
N PRO A 20 -4.61 -4.21 -6.93
CA PRO A 20 -4.78 -5.42 -6.16
C PRO A 20 -5.54 -4.99 -4.92
N GLY A 21 -6.81 -5.38 -4.81
CA GLY A 21 -7.71 -4.79 -3.82
C GLY A 21 -7.10 -4.77 -2.42
N LEU A 22 -7.54 -3.84 -1.57
CA LEU A 22 -6.97 -3.56 -0.26
C LEU A 22 -6.47 -4.79 0.55
N PRO A 23 -7.20 -5.93 0.60
CA PRO A 23 -6.71 -7.14 1.28
C PRO A 23 -5.34 -7.64 0.80
N ARG A 24 -5.09 -7.60 -0.52
CA ARG A 24 -3.83 -8.08 -1.10
C ARG A 24 -2.67 -7.14 -0.77
N LEU A 25 -2.89 -5.82 -0.87
CA LEU A 25 -1.89 -4.83 -0.50
C LEU A 25 -1.48 -4.94 0.97
N VAL A 26 -2.46 -5.13 1.86
CA VAL A 26 -2.22 -5.34 3.30
C VAL A 26 -1.32 -6.56 3.53
N LEU A 27 -1.58 -7.69 2.85
CA LEU A 27 -0.74 -8.89 2.95
C LEU A 27 0.69 -8.68 2.42
N GLU A 28 0.82 -8.06 1.25
CA GLU A 28 2.13 -7.80 0.62
C GLU A 28 3.00 -6.88 1.48
N ILE A 29 2.41 -5.80 2.00
CA ILE A 29 3.12 -4.85 2.86
C ILE A 29 3.46 -5.48 4.21
N ARG A 30 2.54 -6.26 4.80
CA ARG A 30 2.81 -6.99 6.04
C ARG A 30 3.98 -7.97 5.88
N ALA A 31 4.04 -8.69 4.77
CA ALA A 31 5.15 -9.59 4.46
C ALA A 31 6.49 -8.84 4.30
N ARG A 32 6.47 -7.61 3.77
CA ARG A 32 7.66 -6.76 3.64
C ARG A 32 8.12 -6.16 4.97
N LEU A 33 7.19 -5.69 5.81
CA LEU A 33 7.49 -5.03 7.08
C LEU A 33 7.78 -6.00 8.23
N GLY A 34 7.28 -7.24 8.16
CA GLY A 34 7.56 -8.31 9.12
C GLY A 34 6.48 -8.48 10.20
N GLY A 35 6.70 -9.43 11.11
CA GLY A 35 5.66 -9.95 12.02
C GLY A 35 5.12 -9.00 13.09
N ASN A 36 5.83 -7.90 13.39
CA ASN A 36 5.47 -6.93 14.44
C ASN A 36 4.84 -5.64 13.90
N VAL A 37 4.42 -5.63 12.64
CA VAL A 37 3.84 -4.46 12.00
C VAL A 37 2.40 -4.23 12.44
N THR A 38 2.04 -2.97 12.69
CA THR A 38 0.68 -2.57 13.07
C THR A 38 -0.16 -2.14 11.86
N PRO A 39 -1.50 -2.18 11.95
CA PRO A 39 -2.39 -1.68 10.90
C PRO A 39 -2.09 -0.24 10.47
N GLU A 40 -1.69 0.62 11.41
CA GLU A 40 -1.35 2.02 11.14
C GLU A 40 -0.09 2.15 10.28
N GLN A 41 0.90 1.29 10.52
CA GLN A 41 2.13 1.24 9.72
C GLN A 41 1.83 0.73 8.31
N VAL A 42 0.99 -0.30 8.18
CA VAL A 42 0.56 -0.79 6.87
C VAL A 42 -0.25 0.27 6.12
N ALA A 43 -1.18 0.96 6.77
CA ALA A 43 -1.94 2.06 6.18
C ALA A 43 -1.02 3.22 5.74
N ALA A 44 0.04 3.53 6.50
CA ALA A 44 1.03 4.53 6.09
C ALA A 44 1.77 4.14 4.81
N GLU A 45 2.20 2.88 4.68
CA GLU A 45 2.86 2.38 3.47
C GLU A 45 1.90 2.33 2.26
N ILE A 46 0.63 1.96 2.46
CA ILE A 46 -0.38 1.96 1.39
C ILE A 46 -0.60 3.38 0.86
N ARG A 47 -0.74 4.36 1.77
CA ARG A 47 -0.85 5.77 1.39
C ARG A 47 0.39 6.27 0.64
N ALA A 48 1.59 5.89 1.10
CA ALA A 48 2.84 6.22 0.41
C ALA A 48 2.95 5.54 -0.97
N SER A 49 2.27 4.41 -1.19
CA SER A 49 2.25 3.66 -2.44
C SER A 49 1.24 4.18 -3.46
N GLY A 50 0.43 5.19 -3.11
CA GLY A 50 -0.47 5.86 -4.05
C GLY A 50 -1.95 5.77 -3.74
N LEU A 51 -2.35 5.24 -2.56
CA LEU A 51 -3.75 5.18 -2.12
C LEU A 51 -3.95 6.03 -0.85
N PRO A 52 -3.93 7.38 -0.97
CA PRO A 52 -3.96 8.29 0.17
C PRO A 52 -5.25 8.21 1.01
N GLU A 53 -6.34 7.71 0.44
CA GLU A 53 -7.65 7.54 1.09
C GLU A 53 -7.72 6.36 2.06
N VAL A 54 -6.77 5.42 2.01
CA VAL A 54 -6.78 4.24 2.88
C VAL A 54 -6.50 4.65 4.32
N SER A 55 -7.47 4.41 5.20
CA SER A 55 -7.35 4.62 6.64
C SER A 55 -6.82 3.39 7.36
N ASP A 56 -6.36 3.56 8.60
CA ASP A 56 -6.01 2.44 9.48
C ASP A 56 -7.23 1.57 9.79
N GLU A 57 -8.43 2.14 9.80
CA GLU A 57 -9.68 1.39 9.99
C GLU A 57 -9.98 0.48 8.80
N ASP A 58 -9.80 0.95 7.57
CA ASP A 58 -9.95 0.12 6.35
C ASP A 58 -8.97 -1.05 6.38
N VAL A 59 -7.74 -0.79 6.83
CA VAL A 59 -6.73 -1.84 7.02
C VAL A 59 -7.16 -2.81 8.12
N ARG A 60 -7.66 -2.36 9.27
CA ARG A 60 -8.15 -3.23 10.36
C ARG A 60 -9.29 -4.13 9.91
N GLN A 61 -10.24 -3.62 9.12
CA GLN A 61 -11.36 -4.42 8.61
C GLN A 61 -10.90 -5.62 7.78
N VAL A 62 -9.87 -5.45 6.96
CA VAL A 62 -9.29 -6.55 6.17
C VAL A 62 -8.23 -7.34 6.94
N TRP A 63 -7.75 -6.80 8.07
CA TRP A 63 -6.79 -7.45 8.97
C TRP A 63 -7.46 -8.55 9.79
N ASP A 64 -8.67 -8.29 10.31
CA ASP A 64 -9.43 -9.19 11.18
C ASP A 64 -10.09 -10.35 10.42
N GLU A 65 -10.31 -10.21 9.11
CA GLU A 65 -10.77 -11.32 8.26
C GLU A 65 -9.72 -12.45 8.14
N GLY A 66 -8.48 -12.17 8.54
CA GLY A 66 -7.40 -13.13 8.72
C GLY A 66 -6.97 -13.26 10.18
N HIS A 67 -7.75 -13.99 11.00
CA HIS A 67 -7.24 -14.58 12.24
C HIS A 67 -5.92 -15.33 11.96
N LEU A 68 -4.77 -14.68 12.14
CA LEU A 68 -3.54 -15.41 12.33
C LEU A 68 -3.53 -15.91 13.77
N PRO A 69 -3.34 -17.22 13.99
CA PRO A 69 -3.18 -17.75 15.33
C PRO A 69 -2.02 -17.03 16.00
N VAL A 70 -2.26 -16.54 17.21
CA VAL A 70 -1.23 -16.05 18.12
C VAL A 70 -0.25 -17.22 18.34
N GLN A 71 1.00 -17.07 17.93
CA GLN A 71 2.07 -18.03 18.26
C GLN A 71 2.60 -17.78 19.67
#